data_AF-A0A7V2CL33-F1
#
_entry.id   AF-A0A7V2CL33-F1
#
_cell.length_a   1.000
_cell.length_b   1.000
_cell.length_c   1.000
_cell.angle_alpha   90.00
_cell.angle_beta   90.00
_cell.angle_gamma   90.00
#
_symmetry.space_group_name_H-M   'P 1'
#
loop_
_entity.id
_entity.type
_entity.pdbx_description
1 polymer ?
#
loop_
_entity_poly.entity_id
_entity_poly.type
_entity_poly.pdbx_seq_one_letter_code
_entity_poly.pdbx_strand_id
1 'polypeptide(L)'
;MNTWQLTRRTFLRVAAFGGLALTVGCPMDGIVPNGGVLVYRRSGRGRHVSNAAKKKNANVLYATMQAAANDLTHPGDNSKVVQVVISQQLFDQLFGDGSVRADLRRKV
;
A
#
# COMPACT_ATOMS: atom_id res chain seq x y z
N MET A 1 15.61 -30.85 26.89
CA MET A 1 14.45 -30.26 26.18
C MET A 1 14.57 -28.74 26.32
N ASN A 2 15.13 -28.06 25.32
CA ASN A 2 15.42 -26.62 25.43
C ASN A 2 14.32 -25.84 24.73
N THR A 3 13.55 -25.07 25.50
CA THR A 3 12.49 -24.19 25.01
C THR A 3 13.10 -22.88 24.52
N TRP A 4 13.10 -22.69 23.20
CA TRP A 4 13.53 -21.44 22.56
C TRP A 4 12.52 -20.33 22.87
N GLN A 5 12.80 -19.53 23.89
CA GLN A 5 12.06 -18.32 24.22
C GLN A 5 12.30 -17.26 23.12
N LEU A 6 11.43 -17.22 22.12
CA LEU A 6 11.40 -16.15 21.11
C LEU A 6 10.89 -14.85 21.75
N THR A 7 11.82 -14.01 22.19
CA THR A 7 11.52 -12.72 22.82
C THR A 7 10.94 -11.74 21.81
N ARG A 8 9.85 -11.03 22.13
CA ARG A 8 9.15 -10.04 21.27
C ARG A 8 10.06 -9.04 20.51
N ARG A 9 11.29 -8.80 20.96
CA ARG A 9 12.28 -7.91 20.33
C ARG A 9 12.91 -8.48 19.05
N THR A 10 12.98 -9.81 18.87
CA THR A 10 13.43 -10.39 17.59
C THR A 10 12.36 -10.28 16.51
N PHE A 11 11.07 -10.40 16.87
CA PHE A 11 9.97 -10.22 15.92
C PHE A 11 9.93 -8.80 15.32
N LEU A 12 10.22 -7.78 16.13
CA LEU A 12 10.28 -6.38 15.66
C LEU A 12 11.51 -6.07 14.79
N ARG A 13 12.58 -6.87 14.87
CA ARG A 13 13.74 -6.71 13.97
C ARG A 13 13.51 -7.34 12.60
N VAL A 14 12.72 -8.41 12.50
CA VAL A 14 12.36 -9.02 11.20
C VAL A 14 11.37 -8.14 10.43
N ALA A 15 10.48 -7.41 11.12
CA ALA A 15 9.55 -6.48 10.48
C ALA A 15 10.21 -5.18 9.95
N ALA A 16 11.49 -4.92 10.28
CA ALA A 16 12.19 -3.69 9.92
C ALA A 16 12.98 -3.77 8.60
N PHE A 17 13.08 -4.94 7.96
CA PHE A 17 13.77 -5.10 6.66
C PHE A 17 12.89 -4.87 5.42
N GLY A 18 11.65 -4.42 5.59
CA GLY A 18 10.75 -4.07 4.47
C GLY A 18 10.90 -2.64 3.96
N GLY A 19 11.97 -1.93 4.32
CA GLY A 19 12.20 -0.54 3.91
C GLY A 19 13.66 -0.35 3.48
N LEU A 20 13.88 -0.32 2.16
CA LEU A 20 14.86 0.48 1.40
C LEU A 20 15.28 -0.27 0.14
N ALA A 21 14.60 0.01 -0.97
CA ALA A 21 15.15 -0.17 -2.31
C ALA A 21 14.91 1.10 -3.13
N LEU A 22 15.87 2.02 -2.97
CA LEU A 22 16.52 2.85 -3.98
C LEU A 22 15.68 3.66 -4.99
N THR A 23 15.90 4.96 -4.91
CA THR A 23 15.71 5.99 -5.92
C THR A 23 16.43 5.66 -7.24
N VAL A 24 15.72 5.27 -8.30
CA VAL A 24 16.03 5.61 -9.71
C VAL A 24 14.73 5.52 -10.51
N GLY A 25 14.40 6.54 -11.29
CA GLY A 25 13.22 6.54 -12.15
C GLY A 25 13.27 5.46 -13.22
N CYS A 26 12.52 4.37 -13.01
CA CYS A 26 12.12 3.41 -14.03
C CYS A 26 10.67 2.99 -13.74
N PRO A 27 9.79 2.92 -14.76
CA PRO A 27 8.49 2.27 -14.64
C PRO A 27 8.74 0.77 -14.62
N MET A 28 9.17 0.25 -13.47
CA MET A 28 9.27 -1.20 -13.28
C MET A 28 7.90 -1.65 -12.81
N ASP A 29 7.16 -2.28 -13.71
CA ASP A 29 6.01 -3.12 -13.38
C ASP A 29 6.45 -4.08 -12.27
N GLY A 30 6.08 -3.70 -11.04
CA GLY A 30 6.72 -4.15 -9.81
C GLY A 30 6.26 -5.53 -9.41
N ILE A 31 6.76 -6.55 -10.10
CA ILE A 31 6.69 -7.94 -9.65
C ILE A 31 7.75 -8.10 -8.56
N VAL A 32 7.29 -8.12 -7.31
CA VAL A 32 8.10 -8.39 -6.12
C VAL A 32 8.45 -9.89 -6.11
N PRO A 33 9.68 -10.29 -5.73
CA PRO A 33 10.03 -11.70 -5.60
C PRO A 33 9.01 -12.40 -4.69
N ASN A 34 8.42 -13.50 -5.18
CA ASN A 34 7.22 -14.23 -4.70
C ASN A 34 5.88 -13.94 -5.41
N GLY A 35 5.87 -13.28 -6.57
CA GLY A 35 4.65 -13.13 -7.37
C GLY A 35 3.66 -12.09 -6.82
N GLY A 36 4.18 -11.15 -6.02
CA GLY A 36 3.42 -10.01 -5.53
C GLY A 36 3.50 -8.84 -6.52
N VAL A 37 2.40 -8.13 -6.72
CA VAL A 37 2.34 -6.90 -7.52
C VAL A 37 2.31 -5.70 -6.60
N LEU A 38 3.11 -4.71 -6.95
CA LEU A 38 3.15 -3.43 -6.24
C LEU A 38 1.95 -2.57 -6.63
N VAL A 39 1.19 -2.16 -5.63
CA VAL A 39 0.09 -1.20 -5.73
C VAL A 39 0.30 -0.07 -4.74
N TYR A 40 -0.51 0.97 -4.85
CA TYR A 40 -0.38 2.18 -4.05
C TYR A 40 -1.65 2.42 -3.26
N ARG A 41 -1.50 3.03 -2.09
CA ARG A 41 -2.62 3.58 -1.31
C ARG A 41 -2.24 4.93 -0.75
N ARG A 42 -3.24 5.74 -0.45
CA ARG A 42 -3.02 6.93 0.38
C ARG A 42 -3.08 6.52 1.84
N SER A 43 -2.23 7.09 2.67
CA SER A 43 -2.14 6.82 4.10
C SER A 43 -2.00 8.13 4.85
N GLY A 44 -2.99 8.44 5.66
CA GLY A 44 -2.96 9.57 6.57
C GLY A 44 -2.97 9.08 8.01
N ARG A 45 -1.94 9.41 8.79
CA ARG A 45 -1.84 9.07 10.22
C ARG A 45 -1.95 10.34 11.08
N GLY A 46 -2.52 10.20 12.27
CA GLY A 46 -2.55 11.25 13.29
C GLY A 46 -3.78 12.15 13.28
N ARG A 47 -3.77 13.17 14.15
CA ARG A 47 -4.90 14.11 14.36
C ARG A 47 -5.10 15.09 13.20
N HIS A 48 -4.06 15.35 12.40
CA HIS A 48 -4.08 16.34 11.33
C HIS A 48 -4.71 15.86 10.02
N VAL A 49 -5.09 14.58 9.92
CA VAL A 49 -5.81 14.06 8.76
C VAL A 49 -7.28 13.90 9.11
N SER A 50 -8.15 14.47 8.26
CA SER A 50 -9.60 14.42 8.44
C SER A 50 -10.10 12.97 8.52
N ASN A 51 -11.16 12.75 9.29
CA ASN A 51 -11.78 11.43 9.39
C ASN A 51 -12.35 10.97 8.05
N ALA A 52 -12.82 11.90 7.21
CA ALA A 52 -13.28 11.62 5.86
C ALA A 52 -12.15 11.06 4.98
N ALA A 53 -10.98 11.71 4.99
CA ALA A 53 -9.80 11.25 4.23
C ALA A 53 -9.34 9.88 4.72
N LYS A 54 -9.30 9.64 6.03
CA LYS A 54 -8.97 8.30 6.57
C LYS A 54 -9.93 7.22 6.09
N LYS A 55 -11.24 7.49 6.13
CA LYS A 55 -12.27 6.52 5.68
C LYS A 55 -12.16 6.24 4.18
N LYS A 56 -11.94 7.25 3.34
CA LYS A 56 -11.71 7.08 1.91
C LYS A 56 -10.44 6.28 1.66
N ASN A 57 -9.31 6.73 2.18
CA ASN A 57 -7.99 6.18 1.95
C ASN A 57 -7.83 4.72 2.42
N ALA A 58 -8.55 4.31 3.48
CA ALA A 58 -8.52 2.95 3.96
C ALA A 58 -9.14 1.93 2.98
N ASN A 59 -9.98 2.37 2.06
CA ASN A 59 -10.76 1.50 1.17
C ASN A 59 -10.37 1.64 -0.31
N VAL A 60 -9.38 2.48 -0.64
CA VAL A 60 -9.00 2.72 -2.03
C VAL A 60 -7.56 2.29 -2.28
N LEU A 61 -7.38 1.47 -3.32
CA LEU A 61 -6.09 1.09 -3.88
C LEU A 61 -5.95 1.67 -5.29
N TYR A 62 -4.71 1.91 -5.69
CA TYR A 62 -4.36 2.46 -6.99
C TYR A 62 -3.30 1.59 -7.65
N ALA A 63 -3.44 1.37 -8.95
CA ALA A 63 -2.45 0.63 -9.74
C ALA A 63 -1.14 1.42 -9.89
N THR A 64 -1.22 2.76 -9.91
CA THR A 64 -0.07 3.64 -10.13
C THR A 64 0.10 4.69 -9.03
N MET A 65 1.35 5.14 -8.85
CA MET A 65 1.69 6.18 -7.88
C MET A 65 1.02 7.51 -8.24
N GLN A 66 0.96 7.85 -9.53
CA GLN A 66 0.39 9.09 -10.04
C GLN A 66 -1.12 9.14 -9.79
N ALA A 67 -1.84 8.03 -10.01
CA ALA A 67 -3.26 7.95 -9.70
C ALA A 67 -3.51 8.17 -8.20
N ALA A 68 -2.68 7.57 -7.34
CA ALA A 68 -2.76 7.79 -5.90
C ALA A 68 -2.45 9.25 -5.51
N ALA A 69 -1.47 9.89 -6.15
CA ALA A 69 -1.06 11.26 -5.85
C ALA A 69 -2.14 12.29 -6.23
N ASN A 70 -2.82 12.07 -7.36
CA ASN A 70 -3.84 12.96 -7.90
C ASN A 70 -5.19 12.85 -7.19
N ASP A 71 -5.51 11.71 -6.56
CA ASP A 71 -6.80 11.50 -5.90
C ASP A 71 -6.83 12.04 -4.45
N LEU A 72 -6.76 13.36 -4.32
CA LEU A 72 -6.92 14.05 -3.03
C LEU A 72 -8.37 13.94 -2.53
N THR A 73 -8.56 13.78 -1.21
CA THR A 73 -9.93 13.78 -0.65
C THR A 73 -10.55 15.17 -0.63
N HIS A 74 -9.74 16.19 -0.33
CA HIS A 74 -10.12 17.60 -0.28
C HIS A 74 -8.86 18.46 -0.37
N PRO A 75 -8.98 19.77 -0.65
CA PRO A 75 -7.86 20.70 -0.52
C PRO A 75 -7.21 20.60 0.88
N GLY A 76 -5.89 20.44 0.94
CA GLY A 76 -5.15 20.28 2.21
C GLY A 76 -5.07 18.84 2.75
N ASP A 77 -5.44 17.81 1.98
CA ASP A 77 -5.20 16.42 2.36
C ASP A 77 -3.70 16.09 2.37
N ASN A 78 -3.12 16.02 3.58
CA ASN A 78 -1.71 15.70 3.81
C ASN A 78 -1.41 14.19 3.85
N SER A 79 -2.34 13.35 3.37
CA SER A 79 -2.12 11.90 3.29
C SER A 79 -0.99 11.58 2.31
N LYS A 80 -0.09 10.67 2.71
CA LYS A 80 1.07 10.27 1.91
C LYS A 80 0.71 9.09 1.00
N VAL A 81 1.33 9.01 -0.16
CA VAL A 81 1.27 7.80 -1.00
C VAL A 81 2.21 6.75 -0.43
N VAL A 82 1.71 5.53 -0.27
CA VAL A 82 2.43 4.40 0.31
C VAL A 82 2.27 3.19 -0.60
N GLN A 83 3.37 2.47 -0.80
CA GLN A 83 3.38 1.22 -1.57
C GLN A 83 2.86 0.06 -0.73
N VAL A 84 2.11 -0.84 -1.38
CA VAL A 84 1.55 -2.06 -0.79
C VAL A 84 1.77 -3.18 -1.80
N VAL A 85 2.17 -4.35 -1.33
CA VAL A 85 2.32 -5.53 -2.18
C VAL A 85 1.07 -6.39 -2.01
N ILE A 86 0.44 -6.77 -3.13
CA ILE A 86 -0.72 -7.67 -3.17
C ILE A 86 -0.41 -8.87 -4.07
N SER A 87 -1.21 -9.93 -4.04
CA SER A 87 -1.05 -11.05 -4.97
C SER A 87 -1.44 -10.64 -6.40
N GLN A 88 -0.86 -11.30 -7.40
CA GLN A 88 -1.26 -11.12 -8.81
C GLN A 88 -2.78 -11.36 -9.02
N GLN A 89 -3.36 -12.41 -8.43
CA GLN A 89 -4.80 -12.68 -8.52
C GLN A 89 -5.66 -11.51 -8.02
N LEU A 90 -5.28 -10.92 -6.88
CA LEU A 90 -6.01 -9.76 -6.35
C LEU A 90 -5.81 -8.53 -7.24
N PHE A 91 -4.61 -8.36 -7.80
CA PHE A 91 -4.36 -7.29 -8.77
C PHE A 91 -5.26 -7.43 -10.00
N ASP A 92 -5.33 -8.62 -10.60
CA ASP A 92 -6.16 -8.88 -11.77
C ASP A 92 -7.65 -8.71 -11.48
N GLN A 93 -8.12 -9.09 -10.29
CA GLN A 93 -9.51 -8.83 -9.86
C GLN A 93 -9.82 -7.34 -9.72
N LEU A 94 -8.89 -6.56 -9.19
CA LEU A 94 -9.09 -5.14 -8.92
C LEU A 94 -8.92 -4.28 -10.17
N PHE A 95 -7.95 -4.61 -11.02
CA PHE A 95 -7.47 -3.76 -12.12
C PHE A 95 -7.45 -4.45 -13.50
N GLY A 96 -7.91 -5.70 -13.61
CA GLY A 96 -7.95 -6.44 -14.88
C GLY A 96 -8.91 -5.86 -15.93
N ASP A 97 -9.80 -4.95 -15.51
CA ASP A 97 -10.65 -4.13 -16.38
C ASP A 97 -9.94 -2.88 -16.92
N GLY A 98 -8.65 -2.71 -16.64
CA GLY A 98 -7.88 -1.51 -16.99
C GLY A 98 -8.12 -0.32 -16.07
N SER A 99 -8.87 -0.50 -14.97
CA SER A 99 -9.04 0.56 -13.98
C SER A 99 -7.71 0.88 -13.30
N VAL A 100 -7.50 2.15 -12.94
CA VAL A 100 -6.31 2.61 -12.19
C VAL A 100 -6.59 2.85 -10.71
N ARG A 101 -7.85 2.73 -10.32
CA ARG A 101 -8.38 2.95 -8.96
C ARG A 101 -9.43 1.89 -8.66
N ALA A 102 -9.27 1.22 -7.52
CA ALA A 102 -10.20 0.24 -7.03
C ALA A 102 -10.70 0.62 -5.62
N ASP A 103 -12.02 0.62 -5.43
CA ASP A 103 -12.66 0.75 -4.13
C ASP A 103 -13.02 -0.65 -3.61
N LEU A 104 -12.39 -1.04 -2.51
CA LEU A 104 -12.55 -2.35 -1.88
C LEU A 104 -13.97 -2.59 -1.37
N ARG A 105 -14.81 -1.55 -1.23
CA ARG A 105 -16.22 -1.71 -0.84
C ARG A 105 -17.13 -2.15 -1.99
N ARG A 106 -16.68 -1.97 -3.23
CA ARG A 106 -17.48 -2.24 -4.44
C ARG A 106 -17.07 -3.51 -5.17
N LYS A 107 -15.88 -4.03 -4.90
CA LYS A 107 -15.29 -5.19 -5.61
C LYS A 107 -15.14 -6.46 -4.74
N VAL A 108 -15.63 -6.43 -3.49
CA VAL A 108 -15.75 -7.63 -2.62
C VAL A 108 -17.19 -8.13 -2.65
#